data_AF-A0A3E4QJY7-F1
#
_entry.id   AF-A0A3E4QJY7-F1
#
_cell.length_a   1.000
_cell.length_b   1.000
_cell.length_c   1.000
_cell.angle_alpha   90.00
_cell.angle_beta   90.00
_cell.angle_gamma   90.00
#
_symmetry.space_group_name_H-M   'P 1'
#
loop_
_entity.id
_entity.type
_entity.pdbx_description
1 polymer ?
#
loop_
_entity_poly.entity_id
_entity_poly.type
_entity_poly.pdbx_seq_one_letter_code
_entity_poly.pdbx_strand_id
1 'polypeptide(L)'
;MKIKLLLSSLLIATSMNAQTNVNEAEPELDESKATYFYYDDEIHVNSIGYTKRNLLEEKVYIMENNEIYFQEFIDFVGLVKGTINKETGIITIKNGQAMGTKQLTEGGTAHQMYFATMNPTTQQPETGEFTLKYIDKGDGKICIDGGSLCFALYYMEQEKPIVFLHTKGLKMINEEQIDDKIQKTSYKYVDLDEEEEGNGVLESVKYGENIYFKSLETIIPEKWQVAKVINENNKISLFIPNNQFLSYLENIYFVFKTAKIDDSGKITELEGLTLPMTLDASTHTYKCTAAKNDFLGSLSYTITNSGVKNEWVTKYGNISIMLPETQVTNGIMTVIQPKTQENNQYYDLQGRAIQHPTRGIYIKNGKKIVIK
;
A
#
# COMPACT_ATOMS: atom_id res chain seq x y z
N MET A 1 -5.61 -9.83 26.30
CA MET A 1 -4.33 -9.35 26.87
C MET A 1 -3.10 -9.96 26.19
N LYS A 2 -2.83 -11.29 26.25
CA LYS A 2 -1.63 -11.88 25.61
C LYS A 2 -1.49 -11.59 24.11
N ILE A 3 -2.56 -11.72 23.32
CA ILE A 3 -2.53 -11.45 21.86
C ILE A 3 -2.33 -9.95 21.56
N LYS A 4 -2.93 -9.06 22.36
CA LYS A 4 -2.71 -7.61 22.27
C LYS A 4 -1.24 -7.26 22.58
N LEU A 5 -0.62 -7.93 23.57
CA LEU A 5 0.82 -7.81 23.86
C LEU A 5 1.71 -8.38 22.74
N LEU A 6 1.33 -9.50 22.13
CA LEU A 6 2.04 -10.06 20.97
C LEU A 6 2.01 -9.07 19.80
N LEU A 7 0.84 -8.49 19.51
CA LEU A 7 0.69 -7.48 18.47
C LEU A 7 1.48 -6.21 18.79
N SER A 8 1.50 -5.75 20.04
CA SER A 8 2.28 -4.57 20.42
C SER A 8 3.79 -4.83 20.49
N SER A 9 4.21 -6.10 20.64
CA SER A 9 5.63 -6.47 20.60
C SER A 9 6.26 -6.31 19.21
N LEU A 10 5.46 -6.15 18.14
CA LEU A 10 5.97 -5.80 16.81
C LEU A 10 6.72 -4.46 16.79
N LEU A 11 6.32 -3.49 17.62
CA LEU A 11 7.02 -2.21 17.77
C LEU A 11 8.45 -2.33 18.32
N ILE A 12 8.75 -3.45 18.99
CA ILE A 12 10.05 -3.70 19.64
C ILE A 12 10.87 -4.72 18.82
N ALA A 13 10.21 -5.52 17.97
CA ALA A 13 10.80 -6.61 17.23
C ALA A 13 10.90 -6.29 15.73
N THR A 14 11.69 -5.29 15.36
CA THR A 14 12.27 -5.21 14.00
C THR A 14 13.38 -6.26 13.79
N SER A 15 13.56 -7.20 14.71
CA SER A 15 14.51 -8.30 14.56
C SER A 15 14.09 -9.55 15.34
N MET A 16 13.89 -10.64 14.60
CA MET A 16 14.57 -11.92 14.88
C MET A 16 14.50 -12.46 16.31
N ASN A 17 13.56 -13.37 16.59
CA ASN A 17 13.78 -14.39 17.64
C ASN A 17 13.62 -15.84 17.15
N ALA A 18 13.25 -16.05 15.88
CA ALA A 18 13.14 -17.40 15.29
C ALA A 18 13.65 -17.50 13.84
N GLN A 19 14.23 -16.41 13.32
CA GLN A 19 14.84 -16.36 12.01
C GLN A 19 16.30 -15.95 12.16
N THR A 20 17.19 -16.68 11.50
CA THR A 20 18.62 -16.38 11.48
C THR A 20 19.11 -16.39 10.05
N ASN A 21 20.02 -15.47 9.75
CA ASN A 21 20.74 -15.46 8.50
C ASN A 21 21.88 -16.49 8.63
N VAL A 22 21.76 -17.64 7.95
CA VAL A 22 22.72 -18.76 8.11
C VAL A 22 23.47 -19.08 6.80
N ASN A 23 23.21 -18.35 5.71
CA ASN A 23 23.88 -18.59 4.42
C ASN A 23 25.04 -17.64 4.14
N GLU A 24 25.84 -18.04 3.13
CA GLU A 24 27.08 -17.47 2.60
C GLU A 24 27.25 -15.97 2.83
N ALA A 25 28.49 -15.54 3.13
CA ALA A 25 28.87 -14.16 3.38
C ALA A 25 28.08 -13.19 2.50
N GLU A 26 27.01 -12.64 3.07
CA GLU A 26 26.22 -11.63 2.37
C GLU A 26 27.18 -10.51 1.98
N PRO A 27 27.03 -9.95 0.78
CA PRO A 27 27.85 -8.81 0.42
C PRO A 27 27.67 -7.73 1.50
N GLU A 28 28.75 -7.11 1.94
CA GLU A 28 28.62 -5.92 2.79
C GLU A 28 27.92 -4.84 1.96
N LEU A 29 26.63 -4.63 2.25
CA LEU A 29 25.80 -3.62 1.61
C LEU A 29 25.96 -2.30 2.34
N ASP A 30 26.34 -1.27 1.60
CA ASP A 30 26.47 0.09 2.12
C ASP A 30 25.07 0.69 2.27
N GLU A 31 24.61 0.85 3.51
CA GLU A 31 23.31 1.44 3.86
C GLU A 31 23.11 2.84 3.25
N SER A 32 24.18 3.59 3.00
CA SER A 32 24.08 4.90 2.33
C SER A 32 23.71 4.81 0.84
N LYS A 33 23.76 3.60 0.27
CA LYS A 33 23.39 3.31 -1.12
C LYS A 33 22.03 2.61 -1.25
N ALA A 34 21.33 2.38 -0.13
CA ALA A 34 19.99 1.82 -0.16
C ALA A 34 19.04 2.79 -0.90
N THR A 35 18.27 2.24 -1.84
CA THR A 35 17.12 2.94 -2.44
C THR A 35 15.86 2.35 -1.83
N TYR A 36 15.01 3.19 -1.26
CA TYR A 36 13.80 2.77 -0.60
C TYR A 36 12.61 2.83 -1.56
N PHE A 37 11.75 1.82 -1.44
CA PHE A 37 10.56 1.69 -2.26
C PHE A 37 9.35 1.41 -1.36
N TYR A 38 8.21 1.97 -1.74
CA TYR A 38 6.93 1.51 -1.24
C TYR A 38 6.39 0.36 -2.10
N TYR A 39 6.08 -0.74 -1.42
CA TYR A 39 5.57 -1.99 -1.94
C TYR A 39 4.04 -2.00 -1.94
N ASP A 40 3.42 -2.21 -3.09
CA ASP A 40 1.98 -2.47 -3.22
C ASP A 40 1.78 -3.83 -3.88
N ASP A 41 1.30 -4.79 -3.09
CA ASP A 41 0.98 -6.14 -3.53
C ASP A 41 -0.15 -6.73 -2.68
N GLU A 42 -0.45 -8.00 -2.90
CA GLU A 42 -1.38 -8.76 -2.08
C GLU A 42 -0.72 -10.02 -1.54
N ILE A 43 -0.90 -10.28 -0.25
CA ILE A 43 -0.44 -11.51 0.43
C ILE A 43 -1.60 -12.44 0.72
N HIS A 44 -1.39 -13.73 0.52
CA HIS A 44 -2.40 -14.73 0.82
C HIS A 44 -2.46 -15.01 2.32
N VAL A 45 -3.64 -14.81 2.90
CA VAL A 45 -3.95 -15.10 4.30
C VAL A 45 -4.96 -16.24 4.35
N ASN A 46 -4.48 -17.46 4.59
CA ASN A 46 -5.25 -18.68 4.86
C ASN A 46 -6.69 -18.69 4.30
N SER A 47 -7.70 -18.65 5.17
CA SER A 47 -9.13 -18.74 4.82
C SER A 47 -9.72 -17.45 4.24
N ILE A 48 -8.96 -16.36 4.22
CA ILE A 48 -9.40 -15.05 3.67
C ILE A 48 -9.03 -14.94 2.19
N GLY A 49 -7.92 -15.55 1.77
CA GLY A 49 -7.36 -15.38 0.44
C GLY A 49 -6.41 -14.19 0.37
N TYR A 50 -6.29 -13.58 -0.81
CA TYR A 50 -5.37 -12.46 -1.02
C TYR A 50 -5.87 -11.17 -0.38
N THR A 51 -5.01 -10.56 0.43
CA THR A 51 -5.27 -9.34 1.20
C THR A 51 -4.18 -8.31 0.92
N LYS A 52 -4.55 -7.03 0.93
CA LYS A 52 -3.64 -5.93 0.57
C LYS A 52 -2.61 -5.67 1.67
N ARG A 53 -1.31 -5.60 1.33
CA ARG A 53 -0.25 -5.22 2.30
C ARG A 53 0.02 -3.71 2.36
N ASN A 54 -0.23 -3.00 1.25
CA ASN A 54 -0.20 -1.54 1.07
C ASN A 54 1.07 -0.80 1.55
N LEU A 55 1.77 -0.17 0.60
CA LEU A 55 2.91 0.73 0.78
C LEU A 55 3.90 0.30 1.89
N LEU A 56 4.27 -0.98 1.93
CA LEU A 56 5.33 -1.43 2.83
C LEU A 56 6.66 -0.84 2.36
N GLU A 57 7.44 -0.25 3.25
CA GLU A 57 8.75 0.25 2.90
C GLU A 57 9.74 -0.93 2.77
N GLU A 58 10.45 -0.98 1.65
CA GLU A 58 11.36 -2.07 1.30
C GLU A 58 12.68 -1.51 0.77
N LYS A 59 13.79 -2.05 1.27
CA LYS A 59 15.14 -1.63 0.88
C LYS A 59 15.61 -2.39 -0.34
N VAL A 60 16.06 -1.65 -1.35
CA VAL A 60 16.61 -2.21 -2.59
C VAL A 60 17.96 -1.57 -2.89
N TYR A 61 18.96 -2.40 -3.14
CA TYR A 61 20.30 -1.97 -3.52
C TYR A 61 20.50 -2.17 -5.00
N ILE A 62 20.58 -1.08 -5.77
CA ILE A 62 20.85 -1.11 -7.21
C ILE A 62 22.32 -0.78 -7.42
N MET A 63 23.11 -1.80 -7.74
CA MET A 63 24.57 -1.69 -7.80
C MET A 63 25.06 -1.15 -9.15
N GLU A 64 26.27 -0.60 -9.17
CA GLU A 64 26.90 -0.08 -10.39
C GLU A 64 27.19 -1.19 -11.42
N ASN A 65 27.48 -2.41 -10.95
CA ASN A 65 27.76 -3.59 -11.77
C ASN A 65 26.50 -4.29 -12.30
N ASN A 66 25.33 -3.63 -12.26
CA ASN A 66 24.03 -4.18 -12.65
C ASN A 66 23.52 -5.34 -11.78
N GLU A 67 24.08 -5.59 -10.60
CA GLU A 67 23.44 -6.42 -9.59
C GLU A 67 22.35 -5.62 -8.87
N ILE A 68 21.32 -6.32 -8.42
CA ILE A 68 20.26 -5.74 -7.60
C ILE A 68 19.96 -6.68 -6.42
N TYR A 69 19.75 -6.12 -5.25
CA TYR A 69 19.43 -6.86 -4.04
C TYR A 69 18.16 -6.32 -3.41
N PHE A 70 17.19 -7.20 -3.16
CA PHE A 70 15.99 -6.90 -2.40
C PHE A 70 16.22 -7.44 -0.98
N GLN A 71 16.26 -6.55 0.00
CA GLN A 71 16.39 -6.92 1.40
C GLN A 71 15.02 -7.21 1.99
N GLU A 72 14.92 -8.25 2.80
CA GLU A 72 13.73 -8.60 3.57
C GLU A 72 12.45 -8.90 2.75
N PHE A 73 12.63 -9.30 1.48
CA PHE A 73 11.55 -9.50 0.53
C PHE A 73 10.45 -10.44 1.06
N ILE A 74 9.19 -9.97 1.03
CA ILE A 74 8.02 -10.65 1.61
C ILE A 74 8.10 -10.75 3.15
N ASP A 75 8.50 -9.67 3.81
CA ASP A 75 8.59 -9.58 5.28
C ASP A 75 9.47 -10.70 5.88
N PHE A 76 10.55 -11.10 5.19
CA PHE A 76 11.38 -12.24 5.60
C PHE A 76 12.87 -11.96 5.50
N VAL A 77 13.59 -12.16 6.61
CA VAL A 77 15.04 -11.91 6.69
C VAL A 77 15.86 -12.62 5.62
N GLY A 78 16.72 -11.86 4.96
CA GLY A 78 17.63 -12.31 3.92
C GLY A 78 17.64 -11.38 2.72
N LEU A 79 18.37 -11.78 1.68
CA LEU A 79 18.54 -11.03 0.44
C LEU A 79 18.11 -11.87 -0.76
N VAL A 80 17.30 -11.27 -1.64
CA VAL A 80 17.06 -11.81 -2.99
C VAL A 80 17.96 -11.08 -3.97
N LYS A 81 18.85 -11.82 -4.64
CA LYS A 81 19.75 -11.27 -5.66
C LYS A 81 19.13 -11.36 -7.05
N GLY A 82 19.30 -10.31 -7.84
CA GLY A 82 18.98 -10.28 -9.25
C GLY A 82 20.04 -9.56 -10.06
N THR A 83 19.77 -9.45 -11.36
CA THR A 83 20.53 -8.62 -12.29
C THR A 83 19.58 -7.70 -13.04
N ILE A 84 20.02 -6.48 -13.34
CA ILE A 84 19.23 -5.47 -14.06
C ILE A 84 19.85 -5.18 -15.43
N ASN A 85 19.08 -5.39 -16.49
CA ASN A 85 19.38 -4.83 -17.79
C ASN A 85 18.69 -3.47 -17.93
N LYS A 86 19.47 -2.40 -17.76
CA LYS A 86 18.97 -1.01 -17.82
C LYS A 86 18.56 -0.59 -19.24
N GLU A 87 19.09 -1.24 -20.28
CA GLU A 87 18.71 -0.94 -21.67
C GLU A 87 17.32 -1.50 -21.99
N THR A 88 17.03 -2.72 -21.53
CA THR A 88 15.73 -3.37 -21.77
C THR A 88 14.71 -3.08 -20.67
N GLY A 89 15.14 -2.55 -19.52
CA GLY A 89 14.29 -2.31 -18.36
C GLY A 89 13.80 -3.62 -17.72
N ILE A 90 14.67 -4.63 -17.64
CA ILE A 90 14.32 -5.96 -17.12
C ILE A 90 15.22 -6.30 -15.93
N ILE A 91 14.61 -6.70 -14.82
CA ILE A 91 15.30 -7.34 -13.70
C ILE A 91 15.04 -8.86 -13.79
N THR A 92 16.10 -9.64 -13.67
CA THR A 92 16.06 -11.11 -13.67
C THR A 92 16.58 -11.63 -12.34
N ILE A 93 15.77 -12.45 -11.67
CA ILE A 93 16.07 -13.08 -10.38
C ILE A 93 15.96 -14.60 -10.58
N LYS A 94 16.93 -15.37 -10.11
CA LYS A 94 16.87 -16.83 -10.22
C LYS A 94 15.89 -17.40 -9.19
N ASN A 95 15.01 -18.32 -9.60
CA ASN A 95 14.15 -19.06 -8.68
C ASN A 95 14.96 -20.06 -7.85
N GLY A 96 14.49 -20.34 -6.63
CA GLY A 96 15.12 -21.25 -5.68
C GLY A 96 16.31 -20.64 -4.95
N GLN A 97 16.39 -19.31 -4.86
CA GLN A 97 17.41 -18.65 -4.05
C GLN A 97 17.13 -18.88 -2.57
N ALA A 98 18.15 -19.34 -1.85
CA ALA A 98 18.08 -19.49 -0.40
C ALA A 98 18.08 -18.11 0.26
N MET A 99 17.19 -17.92 1.23
CA MET A 99 17.12 -16.73 2.08
C MET A 99 17.65 -17.09 3.48
N GLY A 100 17.01 -16.62 4.55
CA GLY A 100 17.26 -17.07 5.91
C GLY A 100 16.60 -18.41 6.29
N THR A 101 16.73 -18.78 7.55
CA THR A 101 16.06 -19.95 8.15
C THR A 101 14.87 -19.54 9.01
N LYS A 102 13.91 -20.44 9.22
CA LYS A 102 12.76 -20.23 10.12
C LYS A 102 12.45 -21.49 10.92
N GLN A 103 12.26 -21.36 12.22
CA GLN A 103 11.56 -22.37 13.02
C GLN A 103 10.05 -22.15 12.89
N LEU A 104 9.35 -23.14 12.35
CA LEU A 104 7.89 -23.06 12.10
C LEU A 104 7.08 -23.38 13.37
N THR A 105 7.68 -24.13 14.30
CA THR A 105 7.09 -24.49 15.59
C THR A 105 8.10 -24.21 16.70
N GLU A 106 7.59 -23.85 17.89
CA GLU A 106 8.43 -23.61 19.07
C GLU A 106 9.23 -24.88 19.41
N GLY A 107 10.56 -24.76 19.46
CA GLY A 107 11.46 -25.88 19.69
C GLY A 107 11.58 -26.87 18.51
N GLY A 108 10.99 -26.56 17.36
CA GLY A 108 11.07 -27.36 16.14
C GLY A 108 12.38 -27.18 15.37
N THR A 109 12.56 -27.99 14.33
CA THR A 109 13.70 -27.87 13.41
C THR A 109 13.63 -26.56 12.62
N ALA A 110 14.76 -25.88 12.48
CA ALA A 110 14.85 -24.72 11.60
C ALA A 110 14.85 -25.19 10.13
N HIS A 111 13.98 -24.60 9.32
CA HIS A 111 13.89 -24.86 7.89
C HIS A 111 14.62 -23.77 7.11
N GLN A 112 15.39 -24.15 6.10
CA GLN A 112 15.91 -23.22 5.11
C GLN A 112 14.76 -22.72 4.23
N MET A 113 14.61 -21.40 4.14
CA MET A 113 13.61 -20.78 3.27
C MET A 113 14.21 -20.44 1.91
N TYR A 114 13.38 -20.55 0.87
CA TYR A 114 13.73 -20.29 -0.51
C TYR A 114 12.69 -19.37 -1.15
N PHE A 115 13.13 -18.57 -2.12
CA PHE A 115 12.30 -17.67 -2.91
C PHE A 115 12.11 -18.20 -4.34
N ALA A 116 10.88 -18.15 -4.88
CA ALA A 116 10.60 -18.43 -6.29
C ALA A 116 9.26 -17.84 -6.77
N THR A 117 9.09 -17.71 -8.09
CA THR A 117 7.73 -17.62 -8.68
C THR A 117 6.91 -18.85 -8.34
N MET A 118 5.61 -18.66 -8.26
CA MET A 118 4.64 -19.73 -8.04
C MET A 118 3.78 -19.89 -9.27
N ASN A 119 3.62 -21.13 -9.72
CA ASN A 119 2.71 -21.45 -10.80
C ASN A 119 1.27 -21.16 -10.35
N PRO A 120 0.51 -20.30 -11.05
CA PRO A 120 -0.81 -19.89 -10.59
C PRO A 120 -1.85 -21.02 -10.62
N THR A 121 -1.59 -22.09 -11.39
CA THR A 121 -2.49 -23.24 -11.52
C THR A 121 -2.19 -24.31 -10.49
N THR A 122 -0.92 -24.72 -10.35
CA THR A 122 -0.54 -25.79 -9.42
C THR A 122 -0.27 -25.29 -8.00
N GLN A 123 -0.11 -23.97 -7.82
CA GLN A 123 0.32 -23.35 -6.57
C GLN A 123 1.63 -23.93 -6.03
N GLN A 124 2.54 -24.30 -6.94
CA GLN A 124 3.85 -24.83 -6.60
C GLN A 124 4.95 -23.87 -7.06
N PRO A 125 6.06 -23.77 -6.32
CA PRO A 125 7.24 -23.03 -6.75
C PRO A 125 7.75 -23.51 -8.11
N GLU A 126 8.11 -22.57 -8.98
CA GLU A 126 8.65 -22.86 -10.30
C GLU A 126 10.18 -22.88 -10.31
N THR A 127 10.73 -23.49 -11.35
CA THR A 127 12.16 -23.39 -11.68
C THR A 127 12.38 -22.26 -12.68
N GLY A 128 13.63 -21.88 -12.95
CA GLY A 128 13.96 -20.82 -13.91
C GLY A 128 14.12 -19.45 -13.27
N GLU A 129 13.43 -18.45 -13.80
CA GLU A 129 13.66 -17.04 -13.49
C GLU A 129 12.36 -16.28 -13.17
N PHE A 130 12.45 -15.42 -12.16
CA PHE A 130 11.49 -14.38 -11.84
C PHE A 130 11.92 -13.09 -12.55
N THR A 131 11.04 -12.55 -13.41
CA THR A 131 11.35 -11.38 -14.23
C THR A 131 10.47 -10.21 -13.84
N LEU A 132 11.08 -9.07 -13.54
CA LEU A 132 10.39 -7.81 -13.23
C LEU A 132 10.70 -6.76 -14.28
N LYS A 133 9.77 -5.83 -14.48
CA LYS A 133 10.03 -4.63 -15.27
C LYS A 133 10.63 -3.58 -14.37
N TYR A 134 11.73 -2.98 -14.82
CA TYR A 134 12.35 -1.81 -14.23
C TYR A 134 12.11 -0.61 -15.13
N ILE A 135 11.49 0.42 -14.57
CA ILE A 135 11.15 1.65 -15.28
C ILE A 135 11.83 2.79 -14.55
N ASP A 136 12.87 3.36 -15.16
CA ASP A 136 13.53 4.58 -14.71
C ASP A 136 13.31 5.67 -15.75
N LYS A 137 12.71 6.78 -15.32
CA LYS A 137 12.41 7.94 -16.18
C LYS A 137 13.52 9.00 -16.19
N GLY A 138 14.60 8.79 -15.42
CA GLY A 138 15.74 9.69 -15.32
C GLY A 138 15.51 10.93 -14.46
N ASP A 139 14.37 11.03 -13.76
CA ASP A 139 13.99 12.12 -12.86
C ASP A 139 13.78 11.63 -11.41
N GLY A 140 14.42 10.52 -11.03
CA GLY A 140 14.22 9.84 -9.73
C GLY A 140 12.95 8.98 -9.67
N LYS A 141 12.10 9.03 -10.71
CA LYS A 141 10.87 8.22 -10.75
C LYS A 141 11.14 6.81 -11.21
N ILE A 142 11.56 5.98 -10.26
CA ILE A 142 11.80 4.56 -10.47
C ILE A 142 10.56 3.75 -10.06
N CYS A 143 10.18 2.79 -10.90
CA CYS A 143 9.14 1.82 -10.62
C CYS A 143 9.63 0.41 -10.97
N ILE A 144 9.37 -0.56 -10.09
CA ILE A 144 9.57 -1.99 -10.36
C ILE A 144 8.19 -2.63 -10.42
N ASP A 145 7.90 -3.38 -11.48
CA ASP A 145 6.56 -3.94 -11.74
C ASP A 145 6.66 -5.43 -12.10
N GLY A 146 6.05 -6.26 -11.26
CA GLY A 146 5.90 -7.70 -11.48
C GLY A 146 4.58 -8.07 -12.14
N GLY A 147 3.72 -7.10 -12.47
CA GLY A 147 2.43 -7.34 -13.11
C GLY A 147 1.56 -8.30 -12.30
N SER A 148 1.03 -9.34 -12.95
CA SER A 148 0.19 -10.36 -12.30
C SER A 148 0.97 -11.56 -11.76
N LEU A 149 2.29 -11.47 -11.64
CA LEU A 149 3.11 -12.59 -11.16
C LEU A 149 2.71 -12.97 -9.74
N CYS A 150 2.79 -14.27 -9.46
CA CYS A 150 2.66 -14.86 -8.15
C CYS A 150 4.02 -15.42 -7.72
N PHE A 151 4.39 -15.23 -6.47
CA PHE A 151 5.69 -15.61 -5.94
C PHE A 151 5.59 -15.95 -4.46
N ALA A 152 6.54 -16.74 -3.98
CA ALA A 152 6.42 -17.40 -2.69
C ALA A 152 7.76 -17.57 -1.97
N LEU A 153 7.66 -17.60 -0.65
CA LEU A 153 8.62 -18.23 0.22
C LEU A 153 8.19 -19.67 0.46
N TYR A 154 9.11 -20.61 0.34
CA TYR A 154 8.86 -22.03 0.54
C TYR A 154 10.04 -22.70 1.25
N TYR A 155 9.81 -23.88 1.82
CA TYR A 155 10.85 -24.74 2.35
C TYR A 155 10.73 -26.14 1.76
N MET A 156 11.76 -26.97 1.96
CA MET A 156 11.76 -28.35 1.48
C MET A 156 11.44 -29.30 2.63
N GLU A 157 10.51 -30.23 2.40
CA GLU A 157 10.21 -31.35 3.29
C GLU A 157 10.20 -32.64 2.49
N GLN A 158 11.10 -33.58 2.83
CA GLN A 158 11.27 -34.83 2.09
C GLN A 158 11.38 -34.62 0.56
N GLU A 159 12.21 -33.64 0.16
CA GLU A 159 12.42 -33.22 -1.23
C GLU A 159 11.21 -32.61 -1.95
N LYS A 160 10.11 -32.35 -1.23
CA LYS A 160 8.93 -31.66 -1.77
C LYS A 160 8.88 -30.22 -1.28
N PRO A 161 8.62 -29.25 -2.17
CA PRO A 161 8.43 -27.87 -1.76
C PRO A 161 7.11 -27.72 -0.99
N ILE A 162 7.17 -27.05 0.16
CA ILE A 162 6.02 -26.64 0.95
C ILE A 162 5.97 -25.11 0.96
N VAL A 163 4.91 -24.54 0.40
CA VAL A 163 4.70 -23.09 0.36
C VAL A 163 4.43 -22.59 1.78
N PHE A 164 5.19 -21.59 2.20
CA PHE A 164 5.06 -20.96 3.51
C PHE A 164 4.27 -19.66 3.44
N LEU A 165 4.69 -18.72 2.59
CA LEU A 165 4.00 -17.47 2.30
C LEU A 165 3.99 -17.25 0.80
N HIS A 166 2.92 -16.66 0.27
CA HIS A 166 2.89 -16.27 -1.13
C HIS A 166 2.09 -15.00 -1.36
N THR A 167 2.52 -14.26 -2.37
CA THR A 167 2.01 -12.95 -2.74
C THR A 167 1.77 -12.89 -4.25
N LYS A 168 1.09 -11.84 -4.69
CA LYS A 168 0.91 -11.53 -6.10
C LYS A 168 0.79 -10.04 -6.33
N GLY A 169 0.94 -9.63 -7.59
CA GLY A 169 0.59 -8.27 -7.98
C GLY A 169 1.65 -7.24 -7.63
N LEU A 170 2.93 -7.63 -7.61
CA LEU A 170 4.03 -6.79 -7.17
C LEU A 170 4.10 -5.47 -7.94
N LYS A 171 4.04 -4.37 -7.20
CA LYS A 171 4.46 -3.06 -7.66
C LYS A 171 5.30 -2.35 -6.60
N MET A 172 6.43 -1.79 -6.99
CA MET A 172 7.30 -0.99 -6.11
C MET A 172 7.49 0.38 -6.73
N ILE A 173 7.31 1.42 -5.93
CA ILE A 173 7.48 2.81 -6.35
C ILE A 173 8.51 3.43 -5.42
N ASN A 174 9.52 4.09 -5.98
CA ASN A 174 10.54 4.76 -5.17
C ASN A 174 9.87 5.74 -4.18
N GLU A 175 10.33 5.73 -2.93
CA GLU A 175 9.67 6.44 -1.81
C GLU A 175 9.60 7.96 -2.03
N GLU A 176 10.62 8.55 -2.67
CA GLU A 176 10.72 10.00 -2.89
C GLU A 176 9.54 10.51 -3.75
N GLN A 177 8.91 9.63 -4.54
CA GLN A 177 7.72 9.96 -5.32
C GLN A 177 6.44 10.06 -4.49
N ILE A 178 6.44 9.60 -3.25
CA ILE A 178 5.30 9.55 -2.35
C ILE A 178 5.53 10.47 -1.15
N ASP A 179 6.74 10.50 -0.61
CA ASP A 179 7.06 11.23 0.62
C ASP A 179 6.79 12.73 0.54
N ASP A 180 7.02 13.36 -0.61
CA ASP A 180 6.75 14.78 -0.85
C ASP A 180 5.26 15.15 -0.78
N LYS A 181 4.37 14.15 -0.87
CA LYS A 181 2.91 14.30 -0.84
C LYS A 181 2.29 13.87 0.49
N ILE A 182 3.09 13.36 1.42
CA ILE A 182 2.60 12.96 2.74
C ILE A 182 2.07 14.19 3.46
N GLN A 183 0.85 14.07 3.98
CA GLN A 183 0.20 15.08 4.78
C GLN A 183 -0.21 14.51 6.13
N LYS A 184 -0.34 15.39 7.12
CA LYS A 184 -0.85 15.04 8.43
C LYS A 184 -2.38 15.10 8.42
N THR A 185 -3.01 14.07 8.94
CA THR A 185 -4.47 13.93 9.09
C THR A 185 -4.77 13.69 10.55
N SER A 186 -5.77 14.39 11.11
CA SER A 186 -6.17 14.15 12.50
C SER A 186 -7.21 13.04 12.57
N TYR A 187 -7.13 12.23 13.62
CA TYR A 187 -8.01 11.09 13.85
C TYR A 187 -8.48 11.05 15.30
N LYS A 188 -9.73 10.60 15.50
CA LYS A 188 -10.33 10.33 16.80
C LYS A 188 -11.05 8.99 16.77
N TYR A 189 -11.04 8.31 17.91
CA TYR A 189 -11.68 7.02 18.09
C TYR A 189 -12.03 6.77 19.56
N VAL A 190 -12.78 5.70 19.81
CA VAL A 190 -12.95 5.09 21.13
C VAL A 190 -12.44 3.65 21.05
N ASP A 191 -11.50 3.26 21.91
CA ASP A 191 -11.15 1.85 22.10
C ASP A 191 -12.34 1.17 22.79
N LEU A 192 -13.00 0.25 22.09
CA LEU A 192 -14.23 -0.38 22.56
C LEU A 192 -13.98 -1.43 23.66
N ASP A 193 -12.74 -1.86 23.87
CA ASP A 193 -12.38 -2.79 24.95
C ASP A 193 -11.96 -2.03 26.22
N GLU A 194 -11.37 -0.86 26.07
CA GLU A 194 -10.92 -0.02 27.19
C GLU A 194 -11.92 1.08 27.56
N GLU A 195 -12.90 1.34 26.68
CA GLU A 195 -13.87 2.44 26.77
C GLU A 195 -13.19 3.83 26.86
N GLU A 196 -11.99 3.96 26.29
CA GLU A 196 -11.18 5.18 26.32
C GLU A 196 -11.24 5.93 24.98
N GLU A 197 -11.38 7.25 25.05
CA GLU A 197 -11.23 8.12 23.89
C GLU A 197 -9.75 8.26 23.51
N GLY A 198 -9.45 8.03 22.25
CA GLY A 198 -8.14 8.27 21.67
C GLY A 198 -8.19 9.34 20.58
N ASN A 199 -7.12 10.11 20.47
CA ASN A 199 -6.91 11.02 19.36
C ASN A 199 -5.45 11.00 18.92
N GLY A 200 -5.22 11.24 17.63
CA GLY A 200 -3.88 11.23 17.08
C GLY A 200 -3.77 12.05 15.80
N VAL A 201 -2.53 12.16 15.35
CA VAL A 201 -2.19 12.65 14.02
C VAL A 201 -1.56 11.48 13.29
N LEU A 202 -2.13 11.13 12.15
CA LEU A 202 -1.66 10.06 11.28
C LEU A 202 -1.12 10.63 9.98
N GLU A 203 -0.28 9.85 9.29
CA GLU A 203 0.23 10.22 7.97
C GLU A 203 -0.75 9.75 6.91
N SER A 204 -0.95 10.59 5.89
CA SER A 204 -1.88 10.32 4.80
C SER A 204 -1.29 10.74 3.47
N VAL A 205 -1.46 9.92 2.45
CA VAL A 205 -0.98 10.25 1.11
C VAL A 205 -1.95 9.75 0.05
N LYS A 206 -2.23 10.61 -0.92
CA LYS A 206 -3.02 10.27 -2.09
C LYS A 206 -2.08 9.76 -3.17
N TYR A 207 -2.29 8.54 -3.59
CA TYR A 207 -1.53 7.93 -4.65
C TYR A 207 -2.44 7.09 -5.56
N GLY A 208 -2.47 7.46 -6.85
CA GLY A 208 -3.45 6.92 -7.78
C GLY A 208 -4.88 7.27 -7.38
N GLU A 209 -5.75 6.27 -7.34
CA GLU A 209 -7.16 6.40 -6.92
C GLU A 209 -7.34 6.19 -5.40
N ASN A 210 -6.26 5.90 -4.70
CA ASN A 210 -6.27 5.53 -3.30
C ASN A 210 -5.77 6.68 -2.42
N ILE A 211 -6.22 6.65 -1.17
CA ILE A 211 -5.63 7.38 -0.06
C ILE A 211 -5.08 6.32 0.89
N TYR A 212 -3.83 6.46 1.28
CA TYR A 212 -3.21 5.57 2.25
C TYR A 212 -3.08 6.32 3.57
N PHE A 213 -3.33 5.63 4.67
CA PHE A 213 -3.22 6.13 6.03
C PHE A 213 -2.22 5.27 6.80
N LYS A 214 -1.11 5.86 7.26
CA LYS A 214 -0.17 5.18 8.15
C LYS A 214 -0.73 5.32 9.57
N SER A 215 -0.87 4.23 10.31
CA SER A 215 -1.36 4.20 11.70
C SER A 215 -2.88 4.25 11.95
N LEU A 216 -3.75 3.73 11.08
CA LEU A 216 -5.17 3.53 11.50
C LEU A 216 -5.30 2.42 12.54
N GLU A 217 -4.46 1.38 12.46
CA GLU A 217 -4.25 0.42 13.54
C GLU A 217 -3.21 0.98 14.53
N THR A 218 -3.67 1.45 15.69
CA THR A 218 -2.79 2.20 16.60
C THR A 218 -1.69 1.37 17.26
N ILE A 219 -1.87 0.04 17.32
CA ILE A 219 -0.84 -0.87 17.85
C ILE A 219 0.29 -1.10 16.85
N ILE A 220 0.04 -0.89 15.55
CA ILE A 220 0.99 -1.14 14.46
C ILE A 220 1.07 0.12 13.58
N PRO A 221 1.63 1.22 14.14
CA PRO A 221 1.56 2.52 13.50
C PRO A 221 2.32 2.59 12.17
N GLU A 222 3.27 1.71 11.91
CA GLU A 222 4.08 1.73 10.70
C GLU A 222 3.36 1.23 9.44
N LYS A 223 2.23 0.52 9.58
CA LYS A 223 1.53 -0.07 8.44
C LYS A 223 0.57 0.93 7.79
N TRP A 224 0.58 0.97 6.47
CA TRP A 224 -0.36 1.77 5.69
C TRP A 224 -1.65 1.00 5.45
N GLN A 225 -2.79 1.61 5.77
CA GLN A 225 -4.10 1.13 5.40
C GLN A 225 -4.65 1.96 4.26
N VAL A 226 -5.19 1.30 3.24
CA VAL A 226 -5.79 1.94 2.07
C VAL A 226 -7.23 2.37 2.36
N ALA A 227 -7.65 3.44 1.70
CA ALA A 227 -9.00 3.94 1.59
C ALA A 227 -9.21 4.53 0.19
N LYS A 228 -10.46 4.78 -0.17
CA LYS A 228 -10.86 5.38 -1.45
C LYS A 228 -11.92 6.43 -1.21
N VAL A 229 -11.92 7.47 -2.04
CA VAL A 229 -13.06 8.38 -2.12
C VAL A 229 -14.07 7.77 -3.08
N ILE A 230 -15.27 7.52 -2.61
CA ILE A 230 -16.40 7.12 -3.45
C ILE A 230 -17.34 8.31 -3.64
N ASN A 231 -17.87 8.45 -4.85
CA ASN A 231 -18.86 9.47 -5.17
C ASN A 231 -20.09 8.80 -5.79
N GLU A 232 -21.16 8.74 -5.01
CA GLU A 232 -22.43 8.14 -5.44
C GLU A 232 -23.54 9.16 -5.25
N ASN A 233 -24.28 9.45 -6.33
CA ASN A 233 -25.42 10.40 -6.29
C ASN A 233 -25.05 11.77 -5.69
N ASN A 234 -23.87 12.31 -6.05
CA ASN A 234 -23.31 13.56 -5.51
C ASN A 234 -23.02 13.54 -4.00
N LYS A 235 -22.96 12.36 -3.37
CA LYS A 235 -22.50 12.19 -2.00
C LYS A 235 -21.12 11.57 -2.04
N ILE A 236 -20.17 12.28 -1.44
CA ILE A 236 -18.81 11.81 -1.28
C ILE A 236 -18.64 11.13 0.08
N SER A 237 -17.99 9.98 0.06
CA SER A 237 -17.67 9.21 1.26
C SER A 237 -16.25 8.68 1.18
N LEU A 238 -15.61 8.54 2.34
CA LEU A 238 -14.35 7.82 2.48
C LEU A 238 -14.68 6.36 2.74
N PHE A 239 -14.31 5.48 1.81
CA PHE A 239 -14.47 4.04 1.92
C PHE A 239 -13.15 3.41 2.37
N ILE A 240 -13.16 2.75 3.53
CA ILE A 240 -12.02 1.99 4.06
C ILE A 240 -12.35 0.51 3.87
N PRO A 241 -11.72 -0.19 2.90
CA PRO A 241 -12.00 -1.60 2.65
C PRO A 241 -11.61 -2.49 3.83
N ASN A 242 -12.34 -3.60 3.94
CA ASN A 242 -12.00 -4.70 4.82
C ASN A 242 -10.78 -5.50 4.29
N ASN A 243 -10.25 -6.43 5.08
CA ASN A 243 -9.24 -7.41 4.67
C ASN A 243 -7.91 -6.80 4.20
N GLN A 244 -7.29 -5.97 5.03
CA GLN A 244 -5.94 -5.45 4.76
C GLN A 244 -4.94 -6.12 5.69
N PHE A 245 -3.88 -6.68 5.15
CA PHE A 245 -2.85 -7.34 5.93
C PHE A 245 -2.11 -6.31 6.80
N LEU A 246 -1.89 -6.68 8.06
CA LEU A 246 -1.09 -5.87 8.97
C LEU A 246 0.27 -6.52 9.20
N SER A 247 0.26 -7.77 9.66
CA SER A 247 1.50 -8.49 9.94
C SER A 247 1.27 -9.99 10.13
N TYR A 248 2.36 -10.73 10.26
CA TYR A 248 2.39 -12.13 10.60
C TYR A 248 3.46 -12.39 11.67
N LEU A 249 3.04 -12.99 12.80
CA LEU A 249 3.93 -13.31 13.92
C LEU A 249 3.50 -14.63 14.56
N GLU A 250 4.44 -15.52 14.86
CA GLU A 250 4.19 -16.79 15.58
C GLU A 250 3.02 -17.63 15.00
N ASN A 251 2.93 -17.76 13.67
CA ASN A 251 1.83 -18.46 12.98
C ASN A 251 0.44 -17.79 13.12
N ILE A 252 0.42 -16.53 13.53
CA ILE A 252 -0.78 -15.71 13.63
C ILE A 252 -0.70 -14.62 12.56
N TYR A 253 -1.72 -14.56 11.70
CA TYR A 253 -1.92 -13.43 10.80
C TYR A 253 -2.75 -12.37 11.49
N PHE A 254 -2.33 -11.12 11.39
CA PHE A 254 -3.10 -9.96 11.84
C PHE A 254 -3.62 -9.23 10.63
N VAL A 255 -4.92 -9.03 10.59
CA VAL A 255 -5.62 -8.42 9.47
C VAL A 255 -6.46 -7.27 9.99
N PHE A 256 -6.30 -6.12 9.36
CA PHE A 256 -7.14 -4.97 9.56
C PHE A 256 -8.53 -5.28 9.01
N LYS A 257 -9.51 -5.11 9.88
CA LYS A 257 -10.89 -5.45 9.65
C LYS A 257 -11.82 -4.28 9.92
N THR A 258 -12.94 -4.32 9.21
CA THR A 258 -14.06 -3.41 9.41
C THR A 258 -15.32 -4.21 9.75
N ALA A 259 -16.07 -3.77 10.75
CA ALA A 259 -17.23 -4.50 11.23
C ALA A 259 -18.24 -3.56 11.89
N LYS A 260 -19.41 -4.10 12.23
CA LYS A 260 -20.40 -3.45 13.09
C LYS A 260 -20.74 -4.32 14.29
N ILE A 261 -21.08 -3.69 15.40
CA ILE A 261 -21.57 -4.34 16.62
C ILE A 261 -23.02 -3.90 16.88
N ASP A 262 -23.92 -4.87 17.06
CA ASP A 262 -25.31 -4.55 17.43
C ASP A 262 -25.50 -4.44 18.95
N ASP A 263 -26.69 -4.02 19.37
CA ASP A 263 -27.02 -3.81 20.79
C ASP A 263 -26.93 -5.11 21.63
N SER A 264 -26.90 -6.29 20.99
CA SER A 264 -26.70 -7.59 21.66
C SER A 264 -25.22 -7.96 21.81
N GLY A 265 -24.31 -7.15 21.28
CA GLY A 265 -22.88 -7.42 21.22
C GLY A 265 -22.47 -8.32 20.05
N LYS A 266 -23.38 -8.65 19.13
CA LYS A 266 -23.06 -9.49 17.99
C LYS A 266 -22.29 -8.66 16.95
N ILE A 267 -21.12 -9.17 16.59
CA ILE A 267 -20.25 -8.55 15.58
C ILE A 267 -20.56 -9.14 14.20
N THR A 268 -20.65 -8.27 13.20
CA THR A 268 -20.79 -8.65 11.78
C THR A 268 -19.72 -7.92 10.97
N GLU A 269 -18.86 -8.65 10.27
CA GLU A 269 -17.88 -8.07 9.35
C GLU A 269 -18.58 -7.34 8.20
N LEU A 270 -17.98 -6.24 7.74
CA LEU A 270 -18.45 -5.43 6.62
C LEU A 270 -17.51 -5.62 5.42
N GLU A 271 -17.95 -5.27 4.21
CA GLU A 271 -17.03 -5.20 3.05
C GLU A 271 -16.04 -4.03 3.16
N GLY A 272 -16.42 -3.00 3.92
CA GLY A 272 -15.61 -1.85 4.28
C GLY A 272 -16.45 -0.84 5.08
N LEU A 273 -15.79 0.11 5.75
CA LEU A 273 -16.46 1.24 6.39
C LEU A 273 -16.69 2.35 5.37
N THR A 274 -17.91 2.89 5.34
CA THR A 274 -18.24 4.06 4.53
C THR A 274 -18.49 5.25 5.44
N LEU A 275 -17.60 6.23 5.40
CA LEU A 275 -17.65 7.43 6.23
C LEU A 275 -18.12 8.61 5.37
N PRO A 276 -19.34 9.13 5.55
CA PRO A 276 -19.79 10.33 4.84
C PRO A 276 -18.83 11.50 5.07
N MET A 277 -18.53 12.24 4.01
CA MET A 277 -17.58 13.36 4.06
C MET A 277 -18.31 14.69 4.03
N THR A 278 -17.96 15.59 4.94
CA THR A 278 -18.45 16.97 4.97
C THR A 278 -17.28 17.94 4.87
N LEU A 279 -17.25 18.80 3.87
CA LEU A 279 -16.22 19.83 3.71
C LEU A 279 -16.43 20.95 4.73
N ASP A 280 -15.42 21.23 5.53
CA ASP A 280 -15.26 22.51 6.22
C ASP A 280 -14.42 23.44 5.34
N ALA A 281 -15.10 24.36 4.67
CA ALA A 281 -14.48 25.33 3.76
C ALA A 281 -13.57 26.34 4.48
N SER A 282 -13.69 26.51 5.80
CA SER A 282 -12.84 27.44 6.54
C SER A 282 -11.45 26.86 6.82
N THR A 283 -11.37 25.54 6.96
CA THR A 283 -10.13 24.81 7.24
C THR A 283 -9.60 24.03 6.05
N HIS A 284 -10.35 23.96 4.94
CA HIS A 284 -10.05 23.12 3.78
C HIS A 284 -9.82 21.65 4.17
N THR A 285 -10.68 21.14 5.06
CA THR A 285 -10.66 19.74 5.51
C THR A 285 -12.02 19.06 5.36
N TYR A 286 -12.00 17.78 5.04
CA TYR A 286 -13.16 16.93 5.10
C TYR A 286 -13.24 16.24 6.45
N LYS A 287 -14.37 16.39 7.13
CA LYS A 287 -14.73 15.55 8.26
C LYS A 287 -15.40 14.28 7.76
N CYS A 288 -14.78 13.14 8.04
CA CYS A 288 -15.27 11.80 7.72
C CYS A 288 -15.63 11.11 9.04
N THR A 289 -16.89 10.72 9.25
CA THR A 289 -17.32 10.10 10.52
C THR A 289 -18.02 8.77 10.26
N ALA A 290 -17.62 7.72 10.98
CA ALA A 290 -18.26 6.41 10.88
C ALA A 290 -19.63 6.40 11.59
N ALA A 291 -20.48 5.44 11.24
CA ALA A 291 -21.70 5.22 12.01
C ALA A 291 -21.35 4.77 13.44
N LYS A 292 -22.23 5.09 14.40
CA LYS A 292 -22.01 4.84 15.84
C LYS A 292 -21.60 3.39 16.16
N ASN A 293 -22.21 2.44 15.45
CA ASN A 293 -22.03 1.01 15.70
C ASN A 293 -20.97 0.36 14.81
N ASP A 294 -20.38 1.13 13.90
CA ASP A 294 -19.31 0.68 13.03
C ASP A 294 -17.95 0.86 13.71
N PHE A 295 -17.06 -0.09 13.49
CA PHE A 295 -15.71 -0.07 14.05
C PHE A 295 -14.70 -0.68 13.09
N LEU A 296 -13.43 -0.31 13.28
CA LEU A 296 -12.27 -0.89 12.62
C LEU A 296 -11.30 -1.44 13.66
N GLY A 297 -10.40 -2.33 13.28
CA GLY A 297 -9.35 -2.82 14.16
C GLY A 297 -8.68 -4.08 13.62
N SER A 298 -7.86 -4.72 14.43
CA SER A 298 -7.11 -5.91 14.08
C SER A 298 -7.84 -7.18 14.53
N LEU A 299 -7.95 -8.14 13.62
CA LEU A 299 -8.43 -9.49 13.87
C LEU A 299 -7.26 -10.47 13.66
N SER A 300 -6.97 -11.28 14.68
CA SER A 300 -5.97 -12.33 14.59
C SER A 300 -6.57 -13.60 13.97
N TYR A 301 -5.83 -14.25 13.09
CA TYR A 301 -6.14 -15.52 12.46
C TYR A 301 -5.06 -16.54 12.82
N THR A 302 -5.41 -17.51 13.67
CA THR A 302 -4.51 -18.58 14.11
C THR A 302 -4.94 -19.91 13.50
N ILE A 303 -4.00 -20.61 12.87
CA ILE A 303 -4.22 -22.00 12.44
C ILE A 303 -4.05 -22.92 13.65
N THR A 304 -5.06 -23.72 13.94
CA THR A 304 -5.01 -24.78 14.95
C THR A 304 -5.33 -26.12 14.31
N ASN A 305 -5.11 -27.21 15.06
CA ASN A 305 -5.50 -28.56 14.63
C ASN A 305 -7.02 -28.70 14.39
N SER A 306 -7.85 -27.79 14.93
CA SER A 306 -9.31 -27.78 14.76
C SER A 306 -9.81 -26.79 13.71
N GLY A 307 -8.91 -26.18 12.93
CA GLY A 307 -9.23 -25.21 11.88
C GLY A 307 -8.69 -23.81 12.19
N VAL A 308 -9.31 -22.79 11.60
CA VAL A 308 -8.88 -21.39 11.81
C VAL A 308 -9.67 -20.80 12.96
N LYS A 309 -8.95 -20.32 13.99
CA LYS A 309 -9.54 -19.54 15.10
C LYS A 309 -9.29 -18.05 14.84
N ASN A 310 -10.36 -17.26 14.97
CA ASN A 310 -10.28 -15.80 14.84
C ASN A 310 -10.59 -15.14 16.19
N GLU A 311 -9.89 -14.05 16.51
CA GLU A 311 -10.08 -13.29 17.75
C GLU A 311 -9.79 -11.81 17.50
N TRP A 312 -10.69 -10.92 17.91
CA TRP A 312 -10.47 -9.47 17.80
C TRP A 312 -9.38 -9.05 18.79
N VAL A 313 -8.37 -8.36 18.29
CA VAL A 313 -7.23 -7.88 19.08
C VAL A 313 -7.46 -6.43 19.51
N THR A 314 -8.03 -5.63 18.62
CA THR A 314 -8.38 -4.23 18.83
C THR A 314 -9.72 -3.93 18.16
N LYS A 315 -10.46 -2.99 18.74
CA LYS A 315 -11.73 -2.51 18.18
C LYS A 315 -11.85 -1.01 18.45
N TYR A 316 -11.90 -0.22 17.39
CA TYR A 316 -11.96 1.24 17.45
C TYR A 316 -13.28 1.71 16.86
N GLY A 317 -14.18 2.22 17.70
CA GLY A 317 -15.47 2.79 17.31
C GLY A 317 -15.45 4.32 17.34
N ASN A 318 -16.61 4.94 17.07
CA ASN A 318 -16.78 6.40 17.06
C ASN A 318 -15.71 7.14 16.24
N ILE A 319 -15.34 6.54 15.10
CA ILE A 319 -14.24 6.99 14.27
C ILE A 319 -14.56 8.35 13.63
N SER A 320 -13.63 9.30 13.74
CA SER A 320 -13.64 10.55 12.98
C SER A 320 -12.26 10.85 12.41
N ILE A 321 -12.19 11.04 11.09
CA ILE A 321 -10.98 11.41 10.35
C ILE A 321 -11.16 12.83 9.78
N MET A 322 -10.16 13.69 9.99
CA MET A 322 -10.10 15.06 9.44
C MET A 322 -9.07 15.09 8.33
N LEU A 323 -9.52 14.90 7.09
CA LEU A 323 -8.69 14.71 5.91
C LEU A 323 -8.48 16.03 5.14
N PRO A 324 -7.26 16.44 4.78
CA PRO A 324 -7.04 17.62 3.95
C PRO A 324 -7.74 17.53 2.57
N GLU A 325 -8.32 18.63 2.09
CA GLU A 325 -9.04 18.69 0.81
C GLU A 325 -8.18 18.27 -0.41
N THR A 326 -6.87 18.51 -0.35
CA THR A 326 -5.89 18.14 -1.37
C THR A 326 -5.71 16.63 -1.52
N GLN A 327 -6.06 15.84 -0.51
CA GLN A 327 -6.07 14.37 -0.55
C GLN A 327 -7.32 13.81 -1.25
N VAL A 328 -8.38 14.61 -1.36
CA VAL A 328 -9.66 14.20 -1.93
C VAL A 328 -9.77 14.66 -3.37
N THR A 329 -9.45 15.91 -3.62
CA THR A 329 -9.50 16.50 -4.96
C THR A 329 -8.26 16.09 -5.74
N ASN A 330 -8.42 15.74 -7.02
CA ASN A 330 -7.29 15.84 -7.95
C ASN A 330 -7.24 17.33 -8.27
N GLY A 331 -6.45 18.11 -7.52
CA GLY A 331 -6.17 19.49 -7.91
C GLY A 331 -5.79 19.48 -9.40
N ILE A 332 -6.30 20.43 -10.19
CA ILE A 332 -6.07 20.47 -11.64
C ILE A 332 -4.55 20.42 -11.90
N MET A 333 -4.02 19.24 -12.21
CA MET A 333 -2.58 19.04 -12.44
C MET A 333 -2.16 19.45 -13.86
N THR A 334 -3.13 19.69 -14.74
CA THR A 334 -2.88 20.05 -16.13
C THR A 334 -3.63 21.32 -16.48
N VAL A 335 -2.94 22.45 -16.49
CA VAL A 335 -3.34 23.55 -17.37
C VAL A 335 -3.01 23.08 -18.77
N ILE A 336 -4.00 22.51 -19.47
CA ILE A 336 -3.89 22.31 -20.91
C ILE A 336 -3.69 23.70 -21.48
N GLN A 337 -2.46 24.07 -21.85
CA GLN A 337 -2.26 25.26 -22.66
C GLN A 337 -3.14 25.07 -23.90
N PRO A 338 -4.09 25.97 -24.18
CA PRO A 338 -4.97 25.79 -25.31
C PRO A 338 -4.11 25.66 -26.55
N LYS A 339 -4.26 24.53 -27.27
CA LYS A 339 -3.70 24.36 -28.60
C LYS A 339 -4.02 25.64 -29.38
N THR A 340 -3.01 26.27 -29.94
CA THR A 340 -3.19 27.28 -30.99
C THR A 340 -3.90 26.63 -32.16
N GLN A 341 -5.23 26.55 -32.10
CA GLN A 341 -6.04 26.47 -33.30
C GLN A 341 -5.84 27.79 -34.02
N GLU A 342 -5.48 27.73 -35.30
CA GLU A 342 -5.60 28.87 -36.20
C GLU A 342 -7.09 29.23 -36.31
N ASN A 343 -7.55 30.01 -35.35
CA ASN A 343 -8.93 30.46 -35.31
C ASN A 343 -9.02 31.73 -36.14
N ASN A 344 -9.51 31.60 -37.37
CA ASN A 344 -9.69 32.73 -38.28
C ASN A 344 -10.87 33.66 -37.88
N GLN A 345 -11.50 33.43 -36.73
CA GLN A 345 -12.58 34.26 -36.20
C GLN A 345 -12.08 35.49 -35.45
N TYR A 346 -12.82 36.60 -35.59
CA TYR A 346 -12.65 37.79 -34.75
C TYR A 346 -13.64 37.72 -33.60
N TYR A 347 -13.30 38.32 -32.47
CA TYR A 347 -14.20 38.47 -31.33
C TYR A 347 -14.33 39.95 -30.97
N ASP A 348 -15.50 40.37 -30.50
CA ASP A 348 -15.63 41.70 -29.88
C ASP A 348 -15.02 41.71 -28.46
N LEU A 349 -15.01 42.88 -27.82
CA LEU A 349 -14.45 43.03 -26.46
C LEU A 349 -15.25 42.31 -25.37
N GLN A 350 -16.42 41.76 -25.70
CA GLN A 350 -17.26 40.96 -24.82
C GLN A 350 -17.09 39.44 -25.10
N GLY A 351 -16.22 39.05 -26.03
CA GLY A 351 -15.91 37.66 -26.34
C GLY A 351 -16.89 36.98 -27.30
N ARG A 352 -17.73 37.74 -28.02
CA ARG A 352 -18.66 37.19 -29.02
C ARG A 352 -17.99 37.09 -30.38
N ALA A 353 -18.17 35.97 -31.09
CA ALA A 353 -17.58 35.74 -32.41
C ALA A 353 -18.22 36.64 -33.49
N ILE A 354 -17.39 37.24 -34.34
CA ILE A 354 -17.73 38.15 -35.43
C ILE A 354 -17.10 37.61 -36.72
N GLN A 355 -17.94 37.25 -37.69
CA GLN A 355 -17.46 36.75 -38.99
C GLN A 355 -16.97 37.86 -39.92
N HIS A 356 -17.60 39.04 -39.89
CA HIS A 356 -17.28 40.17 -40.77
C HIS A 356 -17.02 41.43 -39.94
N PRO A 357 -15.81 41.59 -39.36
CA PRO A 357 -15.48 42.82 -38.65
C PRO A 357 -15.44 44.00 -39.63
N THR A 358 -16.04 45.13 -39.26
CA THR A 358 -16.15 46.32 -40.12
C THR A 358 -15.08 47.34 -39.77
N ARG A 359 -15.25 48.08 -38.66
CA ARG A 359 -14.30 49.06 -38.15
C ARG A 359 -14.38 49.12 -36.64
N GLY A 360 -13.25 48.97 -35.95
CA GLY A 360 -13.22 48.95 -34.49
C GLY A 360 -12.11 48.08 -33.90
N ILE A 361 -12.17 47.88 -32.59
CA ILE A 361 -11.22 47.05 -31.84
C ILE A 361 -11.82 45.65 -31.66
N TYR A 362 -11.07 44.63 -32.06
CA TYR A 362 -11.45 43.22 -31.97
C TYR A 362 -10.34 42.41 -31.30
N ILE A 363 -10.66 41.19 -30.87
CA ILE A 363 -9.71 40.20 -30.37
C ILE A 363 -9.53 39.13 -31.45
N LYS A 364 -8.29 38.87 -31.87
CA LYS A 364 -7.93 37.77 -32.77
C LYS A 364 -6.68 37.08 -32.23
N ASN A 365 -6.71 35.74 -32.16
CA ASN A 365 -5.61 34.94 -31.58
C ASN A 365 -5.14 35.47 -30.21
N GLY A 366 -6.09 35.85 -29.35
CA GLY A 366 -5.80 36.38 -28.01
C GLY A 366 -5.22 37.80 -27.95
N LYS A 367 -5.08 38.50 -29.08
CA LYS A 367 -4.55 39.87 -29.14
C LYS A 367 -5.61 40.87 -29.57
N LYS A 368 -5.60 42.05 -28.94
CA LYS A 368 -6.38 43.20 -29.42
C LYS A 368 -5.80 43.70 -30.73
N ILE A 369 -6.66 43.88 -31.72
CA ILE A 369 -6.31 44.39 -33.05
C ILE A 369 -7.30 45.48 -33.44
N VAL A 370 -6.86 46.41 -34.28
CA VAL A 370 -7.69 47.49 -34.82
C VAL A 370 -7.94 47.20 -36.29
N ILE A 371 -9.21 47.09 -36.66
CA ILE A 371 -9.64 47.05 -38.06
C ILE A 371 -10.05 48.48 -38.43
N LYS A 372 -9.35 49.03 -39.43
CA LYS A 372 -9.44 50.43 -39.84
C LYS A 372 -10.51 50.64 -40.90
#